data_AF-A0A850JEL8-F1
#
_entry.id   AF-A0A850JEL8-F1
#
_cell.length_a   1.000
_cell.length_b   1.000
_cell.length_c   1.000
_cell.angle_alpha   90.00
_cell.angle_beta   90.00
_cell.angle_gamma   90.00
#
_symmetry.space_group_name_H-M   'P 1'
#
loop_
_entity.id
_entity.type
_entity.pdbx_description
1 polymer ?
#
loop_
_entity_poly.entity_id
_entity_poly.type
_entity_poly.pdbx_seq_one_letter_code
_entity_poly.pdbx_strand_id
1 'polypeptide(L)' 'MVEVEDRSDELPVVHAEDDTAESGRGLLMLSLLVQEWGVRALDEGGKVTWARLCV' A
#
# COMPACT_ATOMS: atom_id res chain seq x y z
N MET A 1 5.32 -9.81 9.03
CA MET A 1 5.24 -8.39 8.62
C MET A 1 6.11 -8.22 7.39
N VAL A 2 5.64 -7.48 6.41
CA VAL A 2 6.37 -7.19 5.17
C VAL A 2 6.45 -5.68 5.04
N GLU A 3 7.64 -5.16 4.73
CA GLU A 3 7.90 -3.74 4.55
C GLU A 3 8.63 -3.52 3.23
N VAL A 4 8.28 -2.43 2.54
CA VAL A 4 8.92 -2.01 1.30
C VAL A 4 9.23 -0.52 1.42
N GLU A 5 10.50 -0.20 1.30
CA GLU A 5 11.00 1.18 1.21
C GLU A 5 10.97 1.66 -0.23
N ASP A 6 10.48 2.88 -0.42
CA ASP A 6 10.43 3.58 -1.71
C ASP A 6 10.96 5.00 -1.51
N ARG A 7 11.90 5.42 -2.35
CA ARG A 7 12.49 6.77 -2.30
C ARG A 7 11.54 7.86 -2.81
N SER A 8 10.42 7.49 -3.42
CA SER A 8 9.37 8.42 -3.83
C SER A 8 8.51 8.86 -2.63
N ASP A 9 8.28 10.16 -2.51
CA ASP A 9 7.35 10.78 -1.56
C ASP A 9 5.87 10.54 -1.91
N GLU A 10 5.57 10.03 -3.11
CA GLU A 10 4.19 9.81 -3.56
C GLU A 10 3.51 8.75 -2.70
N LEU A 11 2.45 9.14 -1.98
CA LEU A 11 1.73 8.21 -1.11
C LEU A 11 0.86 7.24 -1.93
N PRO A 12 0.72 5.98 -1.47
CA PRO A 12 -0.20 5.03 -2.07
C PRO A 12 -1.64 5.57 -2.01
N VAL A 13 -2.34 5.53 -3.15
CA VAL A 13 -3.74 5.97 -3.27
C VAL A 13 -4.64 4.76 -3.42
N VAL A 14 -5.61 4.61 -2.52
CA VAL A 14 -6.65 3.60 -2.67
C VAL A 14 -7.63 4.08 -3.73
N HIS A 15 -7.67 3.38 -4.86
CA HIS A 15 -8.67 3.61 -5.89
C HIS A 15 -9.98 2.88 -5.54
N ALA A 16 -11.11 3.49 -5.88
CA ALA A 16 -12.39 2.82 -5.84
C ALA A 16 -12.41 1.63 -6.81
N GLU A 17 -13.30 0.67 -6.56
CA GLU A 17 -13.53 -0.43 -7.48
C GLU A 17 -14.10 0.07 -8.82
N ASP A 18 -13.53 -0.44 -9.91
CA ASP A 18 -13.98 -0.19 -11.28
C ASP A 18 -13.73 -1.47 -12.09
N ASP A 19 -14.81 -2.09 -12.57
CA ASP A 19 -14.79 -3.36 -13.30
C ASP A 19 -14.07 -3.26 -14.65
N THR A 20 -13.91 -2.05 -15.18
CA THR A 20 -13.24 -1.78 -16.45
C THR A 20 -11.79 -1.32 -16.29
N ALA A 21 -11.35 -1.05 -15.06
CA ALA A 21 -9.99 -0.59 -14.79
C ALA A 21 -8.97 -1.74 -14.85
N GLU A 22 -7.99 -1.61 -15.73
CA GLU A 22 -6.91 -2.58 -15.87
C GLU A 22 -5.83 -2.44 -14.76
N SER A 23 -5.83 -1.34 -14.01
CA SER A 23 -4.87 -1.02 -12.94
C SER A 23 -5.53 -0.48 -11.66
N GLY A 24 -4.74 -0.09 -10.65
CA GLY A 24 -5.24 0.59 -9.44
C GLY A 24 -5.86 -0.31 -8.36
N ARG A 25 -6.16 -1.57 -8.65
CA ARG A 25 -6.82 -2.51 -7.72
C ARG A 25 -5.89 -3.12 -6.65
N GLY A 26 -4.59 -2.89 -6.73
CA GLY A 26 -3.58 -3.53 -5.87
C GLY A 26 -3.81 -3.33 -4.37
N LEU A 27 -4.04 -2.08 -3.94
CA LEU A 27 -4.25 -1.76 -2.52
C LEU A 27 -5.62 -2.19 -2.00
N LEU A 28 -6.64 -2.18 -2.87
CA LEU A 28 -7.95 -2.76 -2.56
C LEU A 28 -7.82 -4.28 -2.33
N MET A 29 -7.09 -4.99 -3.19
CA MET A 29 -6.83 -6.41 -2.96
C MET A 29 -6.01 -6.65 -1.68
N LEU A 30 -5.01 -5.79 -1.40
CA LEU A 30 -4.20 -5.88 -0.19
C LEU A 30 -5.09 -5.80 1.07
N SER A 31 -6.05 -4.88 1.12
CA SER A 31 -6.94 -4.71 2.29
C SER A 31 -7.82 -5.93 2.59
N LEU A 32 -8.03 -6.81 1.61
CA LEU A 32 -8.77 -8.07 1.77
C LEU A 32 -7.88 -9.23 2.24
N LEU A 33 -6.56 -9.14 2.04
CA LEU A 33 -5.62 -10.25 2.26
C LEU A 33 -4.83 -10.16 3.58
N VAL A 34 -4.70 -8.96 4.14
CA VAL A 34 -3.84 -8.70 5.31
C VAL A 34 -4.67 -8.15 6.47
N GLN A 35 -4.21 -8.34 7.71
CA GLN A 35 -4.91 -7.83 8.89
C GLN A 35 -4.86 -6.31 8.97
N GLU A 36 -3.76 -5.71 8.51
CA GLU A 36 -3.55 -4.27 8.51
C GLU A 36 -2.46 -3.91 7.51
N TRP A 37 -2.55 -2.72 6.93
CA TRP A 37 -1.50 -2.14 6.12
C TRP A 37 -1.48 -0.63 6.28
N GLY A 38 -0.36 0.00 5.95
CA GLY A 38 -0.25 1.44 5.99
C GLY A 38 1.02 1.96 5.33
N VAL A 39 1.21 3.27 5.42
CA VAL A 39 2.38 3.98 4.91
C VAL A 39 2.94 4.86 6.01
N ARG A 40 4.27 4.93 6.07
CA ARG A 40 5.02 5.85 6.94
C ARG A 40 6.00 6.64 6.10
N ALA A 41 5.90 7.96 6.11
CA ALA A 41 6.90 8.83 5.50
C ALA A 41 8.23 8.75 6.28
N LEU A 42 9.34 8.93 5.58
CA LEU A 42 10.68 8.99 6.18
C LEU A 42 11.13 10.44 6.34
N ASP A 43 11.87 10.73 7.41
CA ASP A 43 12.32 12.09 7.73
C ASP A 43 13.25 12.69 6.65
N GLU A 44 13.97 11.83 5.95
CA GLU A 44 14.94 12.18 4.90
C GLU A 44 14.34 12.16 3.49
N GLY A 45 13.02 11.94 3.38
CA GLY A 45 12.31 11.72 2.12
C GLY A 45 12.11 10.24 1.79
N GLY A 46 11.10 9.97 0.98
CA GLY A 46 10.59 8.64 0.69
C GLY A 46 9.58 8.15 1.72
N LYS A 47 9.21 6.88 1.58
CA LYS A 47 8.20 6.22 2.41
C LYS A 47 8.49 4.74 2.60
N VAL A 48 7.91 4.17 3.63
CA VAL A 48 7.79 2.72 3.83
C VAL A 48 6.32 2.35 3.78
N THR A 49 5.96 1.44 2.87
CA THR A 49 4.65 0.76 2.89
C THR A 49 4.82 -0.56 3.64
N TRP A 50 3.92 -0.86 4.57
CA TRP A 50 3.99 -2.05 5.41
C TRP A 50 2.67 -2.81 5.41
N ALA A 51 2.76 -4.13 5.62
CA ALA A 51 1.61 -5.03 5.73
C ALA A 51 1.80 -6.06 6.85
N ARG A 52 0.74 -6.24 7.64
CA ARG A 52 0.63 -7.22 8.71
C ARG A 52 -0.20 -8.41 8.24
N LEU A 53 0.49 -9.49 7.86
CA LEU A 53 -0.12 -10.71 7.35
C LEU A 53 -0.99 -11.40 8.41
N CYS A 54 -2.02 -12.14 7.98
CA CYS A 54 -2.76 -13.06 8.85
C CYS A 54 -1.88 -14.26 9.20
N VAL A 55 -1.56 -14.43 10.49
CA VAL A 55 -0.89 -15.62 11.04
C VAL A 55 -1.75 -16.20 12.13
#